data_AF-A0A842HJC1-F1
#
_entry.id   AF-A0A842HJC1-F1
#
_cell.length_a   1.000
_cell.length_b   1.000
_cell.length_c   1.000
_cell.angle_alpha   90.00
_cell.angle_beta   90.00
_cell.angle_gamma   90.00
#
_symmetry.space_group_name_H-M   'P 1'
#
loop_
_entity.id
_entity.type
_entity.pdbx_description
1 polymer ?
#
loop_
_entity_poly.entity_id
_entity_poly.type
_entity_poly.pdbx_seq_one_letter_code
_entity_poly.pdbx_strand_id
1 'polypeptide(L)'
;MEIVLSLAIGVLAGSGIWLLLRPRTFQVIMGLSLLAYAVNLFIFSMGRLTIGAPPVIDAAKGSDPSLYADPVPQALVLTAIVISFATTALFLVVLLASRGLAGNDHVDGREADL
;
A
#
# COMPACT_ATOMS: atom_id res chain seq x y z
N MET A 1 -7.90 -18.71 6.21
CA MET A 1 -7.49 -17.30 6.40
C MET A 1 -7.70 -16.44 5.15
N GLU A 2 -7.75 -17.08 4.00
CA GLU A 2 -7.90 -16.51 2.66
C GLU A 2 -9.12 -15.60 2.55
N ILE A 3 -10.29 -16.01 3.06
CA ILE A 3 -11.52 -15.20 3.02
C ILE A 3 -11.35 -13.87 3.74
N VAL A 4 -10.74 -13.88 4.94
CA VAL A 4 -10.50 -12.67 5.74
C VAL A 4 -9.57 -11.72 4.99
N LEU A 5 -8.52 -12.27 4.36
CA LEU A 5 -7.54 -11.52 3.60
C LEU A 5 -8.16 -10.92 2.32
N SER A 6 -8.97 -11.69 1.59
CA SER A 6 -9.70 -11.21 0.41
C SER A 6 -10.68 -10.09 0.76
N LEU A 7 -11.42 -10.21 1.87
CA LEU A 7 -12.30 -9.14 2.36
C LEU A 7 -11.50 -7.90 2.75
N ALA A 8 -10.38 -8.06 3.45
CA ALA A 8 -9.51 -6.94 3.82
C ALA A 8 -8.97 -6.20 2.58
N ILE A 9 -8.48 -6.93 1.57
CA ILE A 9 -8.04 -6.33 0.30
C ILE A 9 -9.19 -5.57 -0.36
N GLY A 10 -10.39 -6.18 -0.44
CA GLY A 10 -11.56 -5.55 -1.03
C GLY A 10 -11.96 -4.25 -0.33
N VAL A 11 -11.96 -4.23 1.00
CA VAL A 11 -12.27 -3.04 1.79
C VAL A 11 -11.21 -1.95 1.62
N LEU A 12 -9.92 -2.30 1.65
CA LEU A 12 -8.83 -1.34 1.45
C LEU A 12 -8.83 -0.76 0.03
N ALA A 13 -9.01 -1.59 -0.98
CA ALA A 13 -9.10 -1.14 -2.37
C ALA A 13 -10.34 -0.28 -2.60
N GLY A 14 -11.50 -0.70 -2.12
CA GLY A 14 -12.76 0.06 -2.27
C GLY A 14 -12.72 1.42 -1.57
N SER A 15 -12.23 1.46 -0.32
CA SER A 15 -12.05 2.72 0.41
C SER A 15 -10.97 3.61 -0.22
N GLY A 16 -9.88 3.03 -0.71
CA GLY A 16 -8.83 3.73 -1.43
C GLY A 16 -9.32 4.41 -2.71
N ILE A 17 -10.07 3.67 -3.55
CA ILE A 17 -10.68 4.20 -4.78
C ILE A 17 -11.68 5.31 -4.44
N TRP A 18 -12.52 5.12 -3.43
CA TRP A 18 -13.50 6.13 -3.04
C TRP A 18 -12.85 7.43 -2.54
N LEU A 19 -11.75 7.34 -1.79
CA LEU A 19 -10.97 8.49 -1.36
C LEU A 19 -10.25 9.18 -2.53
N LEU A 20 -9.83 8.42 -3.54
CA LEU A 20 -9.18 8.96 -4.73
C LEU A 20 -10.12 9.87 -5.55
N LEU A 21 -11.42 9.58 -5.52
CA LEU A 21 -12.45 10.34 -6.22
C LEU A 21 -12.92 11.59 -5.44
N ARG A 22 -12.32 11.86 -4.27
CA ARG A 22 -12.66 13.03 -3.48
C ARG A 22 -11.93 14.29 -3.99
N PRO A 23 -12.54 15.47 -3.84
CA PRO A 23 -11.98 16.73 -4.35
C PRO A 23 -10.84 17.33 -3.53
N ARG A 24 -10.47 16.74 -2.38
CA ARG A 24 -9.40 17.28 -1.51
C ARG A 24 -8.10 16.50 -1.64
N THR A 25 -6.97 17.22 -1.69
CA THR A 25 -5.68 16.59 -1.97
C THR A 25 -5.24 15.63 -0.87
N PHE A 26 -5.51 15.95 0.40
CA PHE A 26 -5.22 15.05 1.52
C PHE A 26 -5.97 13.71 1.41
N GLN A 27 -7.23 13.75 0.95
CA GLN A 27 -8.03 12.54 0.76
C GLN A 27 -7.46 11.68 -0.36
N VAL A 28 -6.93 12.29 -1.43
CA VAL A 28 -6.25 11.57 -2.52
C VAL A 28 -5.00 10.84 -2.02
N ILE A 29 -4.14 11.47 -1.20
CA ILE A 29 -2.96 10.78 -0.63
C ILE A 29 -3.40 9.57 0.20
N MET A 30 -4.38 9.76 1.10
CA MET A 30 -4.88 8.67 1.92
C MET A 30 -5.46 7.54 1.07
N GLY A 31 -6.16 7.87 -0.02
CA GLY A 31 -6.65 6.91 -0.99
C GLY A 31 -5.54 6.11 -1.66
N LEU A 32 -4.47 6.79 -2.12
CA LEU A 32 -3.28 6.16 -2.70
C LEU A 32 -2.58 5.24 -1.68
N SER A 33 -2.47 5.65 -0.42
CA SER A 33 -1.85 4.83 0.63
C SER A 33 -2.65 3.55 0.91
N LEU A 34 -3.99 3.65 1.02
CA LEU A 34 -4.84 2.47 1.21
C LEU A 34 -4.77 1.50 0.03
N LEU A 35 -4.74 2.04 -1.21
CA LEU A 35 -4.58 1.23 -2.41
C LEU A 35 -3.22 0.52 -2.44
N ALA A 36 -2.14 1.22 -2.06
CA ALA A 36 -0.81 0.61 -1.95
C ALA A 36 -0.79 -0.54 -0.93
N TYR A 37 -1.43 -0.38 0.24
CA TYR A 37 -1.56 -1.46 1.21
C TYR A 37 -2.39 -2.64 0.68
N ALA A 38 -3.48 -2.38 -0.04
CA ALA A 38 -4.28 -3.43 -0.68
C ALA A 38 -3.45 -4.25 -1.68
N VAL A 39 -2.66 -3.57 -2.52
CA VAL A 39 -1.76 -4.21 -3.50
C VAL A 39 -0.66 -5.01 -2.79
N ASN A 40 -0.06 -4.48 -1.72
CA ASN A 40 0.96 -5.21 -0.96
C ASN A 40 0.40 -6.50 -0.34
N LEU A 41 -0.79 -6.45 0.25
CA LEU A 41 -1.46 -7.65 0.77
C LEU A 41 -1.83 -8.64 -0.34
N PHE A 42 -2.27 -8.13 -1.49
CA PHE A 42 -2.55 -8.96 -2.66
C PHE A 42 -1.31 -9.71 -3.14
N ILE A 43 -0.19 -9.01 -3.32
CA ILE A 43 1.08 -9.64 -3.71
C ILE A 43 1.52 -10.68 -2.68
N PHE A 44 1.46 -10.33 -1.39
CA PHE A 44 1.79 -11.25 -0.31
C PHE A 44 0.95 -12.54 -0.35
N SER A 45 -0.34 -12.43 -0.68
CA SER A 45 -1.24 -13.58 -0.74
C SER A 45 -0.92 -14.59 -1.86
N MET A 46 -0.18 -14.18 -2.90
CA MET A 46 0.18 -15.05 -4.03
C MET A 46 1.16 -16.18 -3.64
N GLY A 47 1.94 -16.00 -2.56
CA GLY A 47 2.99 -16.94 -2.12
C GLY A 47 2.51 -18.17 -1.35
N ARG A 48 1.18 -18.38 -1.25
CA ARG A 48 0.50 -19.25 -0.26
C ARG A 48 0.78 -18.83 1.19
N LEU A 49 -0.28 -18.77 2.00
CA LEU A 49 -0.15 -18.50 3.43
C LEU A 49 0.26 -19.77 4.18
N THR A 50 1.57 -19.99 4.29
CA THR A 50 2.13 -21.04 5.15
C THR A 50 2.44 -20.47 6.54
N ILE A 51 1.87 -21.06 7.58
CA ILE A 51 2.08 -20.63 8.97
C ILE A 51 3.33 -21.29 9.53
N GLY A 52 4.19 -20.54 10.22
CA GLY A 52 5.33 -21.10 10.95
C GLY A 52 6.53 -21.49 10.08
N ALA A 53 6.58 -21.01 8.83
CA ALA A 53 7.64 -21.28 7.86
C ALA A 53 8.31 -19.96 7.40
N PRO A 54 9.05 -19.24 8.27
CA PRO A 54 9.73 -18.00 7.86
C PRO A 54 10.76 -18.31 6.76
N PRO A 55 10.89 -17.51 5.69
CA PRO A 55 11.84 -17.77 4.60
C PRO A 55 13.27 -17.36 4.98
N VAL A 56 13.76 -17.90 6.08
CA VAL A 56 15.11 -17.69 6.60
C VAL A 56 15.69 -19.06 6.87
N ILE A 57 16.78 -19.39 6.17
CA ILE A 57 17.42 -20.70 6.28
C ILE A 57 17.95 -20.87 7.71
N ASP A 58 17.46 -21.90 8.39
CA ASP A 58 17.92 -22.28 9.71
C ASP A 58 19.11 -23.24 9.55
N ALA A 59 20.26 -22.87 10.13
CA ALA A 59 21.49 -23.65 10.08
C ALA A 59 21.31 -25.06 10.67
N ALA A 60 20.34 -25.27 11.57
CA ALA A 60 20.07 -26.57 12.19
C ALA A 60 19.13 -27.46 11.37
N LYS A 61 18.29 -26.88 10.50
CA LYS A 61 17.25 -27.62 9.73
C LYS A 61 17.62 -27.84 8.27
N GLY A 62 18.71 -27.23 7.80
CA GLY A 62 19.19 -27.36 6.42
C GLY A 62 18.30 -26.62 5.40
N SER A 63 18.51 -26.89 4.12
CA SER A 63 17.90 -26.16 3.00
C SER A 63 16.71 -26.90 2.36
N ASP A 64 15.88 -27.61 3.14
CA ASP A 64 14.68 -28.27 2.62
C ASP A 64 13.61 -27.21 2.23
N PRO A 65 13.27 -27.07 0.94
CA PRO A 65 12.31 -26.06 0.47
C PRO A 65 10.89 -26.22 1.06
N SER A 66 10.52 -27.41 1.53
CA SER A 66 9.18 -27.66 2.09
C SER A 66 8.95 -27.00 3.45
N LEU A 67 10.03 -26.59 4.13
CA LEU A 67 10.00 -25.99 5.47
C LEU A 67 9.90 -24.46 5.45
N TYR A 68 9.96 -23.83 4.27
CA TYR A 68 10.07 -22.38 4.11
C TYR A 68 8.93 -21.82 3.26
N ALA A 69 8.45 -20.62 3.59
CA ALA A 69 7.52 -19.88 2.73
C ALA A 69 8.22 -19.36 1.47
N ASP A 70 7.44 -18.99 0.45
CA ASP A 70 7.99 -18.39 -0.76
C ASP A 70 8.62 -17.02 -0.45
N PRO A 71 9.94 -16.84 -0.67
CA PRO A 71 10.62 -15.57 -0.42
C PRO A 71 10.28 -14.48 -1.46
N VAL A 72 9.80 -14.86 -2.65
CA VAL A 72 9.65 -13.92 -3.77
C VAL A 72 8.62 -12.83 -3.47
N PRO A 73 7.37 -13.14 -3.03
CA PRO A 73 6.41 -12.12 -2.68
C PRO A 73 6.87 -11.20 -1.55
N GLN A 74 7.67 -11.71 -0.60
CA GLN A 74 8.16 -10.92 0.52
C GLN A 74 9.18 -9.86 0.07
N ALA A 75 10.11 -10.24 -0.82
CA ALA A 75 11.07 -9.30 -1.40
C ALA A 75 10.38 -8.22 -2.25
N LEU A 76 9.36 -8.62 -3.03
CA LEU A 76 8.57 -7.68 -3.84
C LEU A 76 7.82 -6.68 -2.96
N VAL A 77 7.17 -7.14 -1.88
CA VAL A 77 6.43 -6.25 -0.96
C VAL A 77 7.36 -5.31 -0.21
N LEU A 78 8.54 -5.77 0.25
CA LEU A 78 9.51 -4.90 0.90
C LEU A 78 9.98 -3.76 -0.03
N THR A 79 10.21 -4.08 -1.30
CA THR A 79 10.57 -3.08 -2.32
C THR A 79 9.42 -2.09 -2.55
N ALA A 80 8.19 -2.60 -2.68
CA ALA A 80 7.00 -1.76 -2.87
C ALA A 80 6.78 -0.80 -1.69
N ILE A 81 6.99 -1.25 -0.44
CA ILE A 81 6.86 -0.41 0.76
C ILE A 81 7.79 0.81 0.69
N VAL A 82 9.05 0.61 0.31
CA VAL A 82 10.03 1.71 0.23
C VAL A 82 9.67 2.70 -0.89
N ILE A 83 9.21 2.20 -2.04
CA ILE A 83 8.74 3.06 -3.15
C ILE A 83 7.51 3.86 -2.72
N SER A 84 6.52 3.22 -2.11
CA SER A 84 5.32 3.89 -1.60
C SER A 84 5.66 4.93 -0.53
N PHE A 85 6.62 4.67 0.35
CA PHE A 85 7.09 5.64 1.32
C PHE A 85 7.72 6.87 0.65
N ALA A 86 8.68 6.66 -0.26
CA ALA A 86 9.37 7.76 -0.95
C ALA A 86 8.42 8.62 -1.78
N THR A 87 7.51 7.99 -2.52
CA THR A 87 6.50 8.70 -3.33
C THR A 87 5.49 9.44 -2.45
N THR A 88 5.03 8.86 -1.34
CA THR A 88 4.13 9.54 -0.39
C THR A 88 4.80 10.77 0.23
N ALA A 89 6.07 10.66 0.64
CA ALA A 89 6.83 11.79 1.17
C ALA A 89 6.96 12.91 0.14
N LEU A 90 7.26 12.58 -1.12
CA LEU A 90 7.30 13.55 -2.21
C LEU A 90 5.94 14.23 -2.42
N PHE A 91 4.85 13.47 -2.47
CA PHE A 91 3.50 14.01 -2.60
C PHE A 91 3.15 14.98 -1.46
N LEU A 92 3.50 14.65 -0.22
CA LEU A 92 3.27 15.52 0.93
C LEU A 92 4.00 16.86 0.79
N VAL A 93 5.25 16.85 0.34
CA VAL A 93 6.02 18.08 0.10
C VAL A 93 5.38 18.92 -1.02
N VAL A 94 5.00 18.29 -2.12
CA VAL A 94 4.33 18.97 -3.24
C VAL A 94 3.01 19.59 -2.79
N LEU A 95 2.24 18.89 -1.96
CA LEU A 95 0.95 19.39 -1.48
C LEU A 95 1.08 20.51 -0.46
N LEU A 96 2.08 20.46 0.42
CA LEU A 96 2.38 21.57 1.31
C LEU A 96 2.77 22.83 0.51
N ALA A 97 3.59 22.67 -0.54
CA ALA A 97 3.95 23.76 -1.43
C ALA A 97 2.75 24.29 -2.23
N SER A 98 1.94 23.39 -2.80
CA SER A 98 0.73 23.75 -3.56
C SER A 98 -0.28 24.49 -2.70
N ARG A 99 -0.52 24.04 -1.47
CA ARG A 99 -1.41 24.72 -0.51
C ARG A 99 -0.90 26.11 -0.12
N GLY A 100 0.43 26.27 0.00
CA GLY A 100 1.04 27.58 0.22
C GLY A 100 0.86 28.55 -0.95
N LEU A 101 0.75 28.04 -2.19
CA LEU A 101 0.57 28.85 -3.40
C LEU A 101 -0.90 29.13 -3.74
N ALA A 102 -1.77 28.12 -3.63
CA ALA A 102 -3.18 28.20 -4.01
C ALA A 102 -4.08 28.72 -2.89
N GLY A 103 -3.64 28.65 -1.62
CA GLY A 103 -4.45 29.03 -0.45
C GLY A 103 -5.59 28.05 -0.13
N ASN A 104 -5.87 27.06 -0.99
CA ASN A 104 -6.89 26.03 -0.78
C ASN A 104 -6.29 24.61 -0.88
N ASP A 105 -7.11 23.62 -0.52
CA ASP A 105 -6.77 22.18 -0.54
C ASP A 105 -7.60 21.43 -1.61
N HIS A 106 -8.08 22.15 -2.63
CA HIS A 106 -8.86 21.57 -3.72
C HIS A 106 -7.92 21.02 -4.79
N VAL A 107 -8.18 19.82 -5.29
CA VAL A 107 -7.33 19.17 -6.30
C VAL A 107 -7.22 20.02 -7.58
N ASP A 108 -8.30 20.70 -7.96
CA ASP A 108 -8.34 21.55 -9.16
C ASP A 108 -7.80 22.97 -8.92
N GLY A 109 -7.37 23.30 -7.70
CA GLY A 109 -6.88 24.62 -7.30
C GLY A 109 -7.93 25.74 -7.34
N ARG A 110 -9.16 25.44 -7.75
CA ARG A 110 -10.32 26.34 -7.72
C ARG A 110 -11.23 25.91 -6.58
N GLU A 111 -11.60 26.83 -5.71
CA GLU A 111 -12.77 26.61 -4.86
C GLU A 111 -14.00 26.64 -5.75
N ALA A 112 -14.88 25.64 -5.62
CA ALA A 112 -16.15 25.65 -6.34
C ALA A 112 -16.95 26.85 -5.82
N ASP A 113 -17.04 27.90 -6.64
CA ASP A 113 -17.92 29.05 -6.41
C ASP A 113 -19.35 28.50 -6.20
N LEU A 114 -19.85 28.64 -4.96
CA LEU A 114 -21.27 28.51 -4.64
C LEU A 114 -21.95 29.87 -4.80
#